data_AF-T0GEZ0-F1
#
_entry.id   AF-T0GEZ0-F1
#
_cell.length_a   1.000
_cell.length_b   1.000
_cell.length_c   1.000
_cell.angle_alpha   90.00
_cell.angle_beta   90.00
_cell.angle_gamma   90.00
#
_symmetry.space_group_name_H-M   'P 1'
#
loop_
_entity.id
_entity.type
_entity.pdbx_description
1 polymer ?
#
loop_
_entity_poly.entity_id
_entity_poly.type
_entity_poly.pdbx_seq_one_letter_code
_entity_poly.pdbx_strand_id
1 'polypeptide(L)'
;MIPYRKYASWILAGIVLLLLLIFIFWPDKTEKIKSVSQETESVLERRRNLTSGIEFPDAPHPFTEDPELEGQAKRLWPHAFGPKKTDADRERIREEWVEFAFKYPKNIYIPAEFRTPLTQDEEKKARERLDLVTAAESQFAVSRNAGKFAEPGVSPSQVTEPQVTPQQQKAYFDYKIQELESRIQLIEYSIQQGKLDPSQISEANQDISIWKNELQQLRQALDGVPSS
;
A
#
# COMPACT_ATOMS: atom_id res chain seq x y z
N MET A 1 59.32 16.11 49.96
CA MET A 1 59.71 14.86 49.26
C MET A 1 58.65 13.82 49.53
N ILE A 2 57.85 13.48 48.52
CA ILE A 2 56.81 12.43 48.55
C ILE A 2 57.16 11.45 47.41
N PRO A 3 57.13 10.12 47.61
CA PRO A 3 57.74 9.15 46.72
C PRO A 3 56.85 8.86 45.49
N TYR A 4 56.52 9.87 44.71
CA TYR A 4 55.67 9.72 43.52
C TYR A 4 56.31 8.82 42.44
N ARG A 5 57.64 8.70 42.43
CA ARG A 5 58.35 7.89 41.41
C ARG A 5 58.12 6.38 41.54
N LYS A 6 57.82 5.85 42.75
CA LYS A 6 57.57 4.39 42.92
C LYS A 6 56.16 3.97 42.48
N TYR A 7 55.18 4.86 42.60
CA TYR A 7 53.80 4.58 42.20
C TYR A 7 53.48 5.02 40.78
N ALA A 8 54.34 5.85 40.17
CA ALA A 8 54.19 6.29 38.78
C ALA A 8 54.05 5.12 37.80
N SER A 9 54.81 4.04 37.98
CA SER A 9 54.70 2.84 37.13
C SER A 9 53.37 2.10 37.29
N TRP A 10 52.82 2.07 38.51
CA TRP A 10 51.51 1.45 38.77
C TRP A 10 50.35 2.32 38.28
N ILE A 11 50.47 3.65 38.39
CA ILE A 11 49.51 4.61 37.85
C ILE A 11 49.51 4.53 36.32
N LEU A 12 50.70 4.46 35.69
CA LEU A 12 50.82 4.30 34.25
C LEU A 12 50.22 2.97 33.77
N ALA A 13 50.48 1.87 34.48
CA ALA A 13 49.89 0.58 34.19
C ALA A 13 48.35 0.59 34.33
N GLY A 14 47.82 1.26 35.36
CA GLY A 14 46.38 1.43 35.55
C GLY A 14 45.72 2.24 34.43
N ILE A 15 46.37 3.32 33.96
CA ILE A 15 45.90 4.13 32.84
C ILE A 15 45.89 3.31 31.54
N VAL A 16 46.94 2.52 31.28
CA VAL A 16 47.01 1.66 30.09
C VAL A 16 45.92 0.59 30.12
N LEU A 17 45.67 -0.02 31.28
CA LEU A 17 44.60 -1.01 31.44
C LEU A 17 43.21 -0.38 31.24
N LEU A 18 43.01 0.83 31.74
CA LEU A 18 41.76 1.58 31.56
C LEU A 18 41.54 1.94 30.08
N LEU A 19 42.58 2.35 29.36
CA LEU A 19 42.51 2.65 27.93
C LEU A 19 42.22 1.38 27.11
N LEU A 20 42.78 0.23 27.48
CA LEU A 20 42.46 -1.06 26.85
C LEU A 20 41.01 -1.48 27.12
N LEU A 21 40.51 -1.29 28.34
CA LEU A 21 39.12 -1.56 28.68
C LEU A 21 38.16 -0.65 27.90
N ILE A 22 38.49 0.63 27.76
CA ILE A 22 37.72 1.58 26.94
C ILE A 22 37.75 1.17 25.46
N PHE A 23 38.86 0.63 24.96
CA PHE A 23 38.96 0.14 23.59
C PHE A 23 38.16 -1.15 23.35
N ILE A 24 38.16 -2.08 24.31
CA ILE A 24 37.40 -3.34 24.23
C ILE A 24 35.89 -3.11 24.40
N PHE A 25 35.50 -2.19 25.29
CA PHE A 25 34.11 -1.82 25.52
C PHE A 25 33.65 -0.62 24.70
N TRP A 26 34.44 -0.14 23.74
CA TRP A 26 33.96 0.88 22.83
C TRP A 26 32.90 0.21 21.94
N PRO A 27 31.60 0.54 22.10
CA PRO A 27 30.60 0.01 21.20
C PRO A 27 30.96 0.55 19.81
N ASP A 28 31.02 -0.34 18.82
CA ASP A 28 31.16 0.04 17.42
C ASP A 28 30.11 1.11 17.11
N LYS A 29 30.54 2.38 17.06
CA LYS A 29 29.73 3.48 16.55
C LYS A 29 29.75 3.41 15.03
N THR A 30 29.22 2.32 14.49
CA THR A 30 28.96 2.15 13.06
C THR A 30 27.94 1.03 12.81
N GLU A 31 26.89 0.93 13.62
CA GLU A 31 25.60 0.78 12.95
C GLU A 31 25.29 2.14 12.33
N LYS A 32 25.72 2.31 11.08
CA LYS A 32 25.06 3.26 10.20
C LYS A 32 23.58 2.87 10.26
N ILE A 33 22.78 3.68 10.95
CA ILE A 33 21.33 3.66 10.78
C ILE A 33 21.15 3.80 9.28
N LYS A 34 20.86 2.69 8.59
CA LYS A 34 20.54 2.75 7.17
C LYS A 34 19.36 3.68 7.09
N SER A 35 19.53 4.81 6.40
CA SER A 35 18.41 5.66 6.10
C SER A 35 17.35 4.80 5.42
N VAL A 36 16.07 5.05 5.73
CA VAL A 36 14.94 4.33 5.13
C VAL A 36 15.09 4.25 3.60
N SER A 37 15.74 5.24 2.96
CA SER A 37 16.11 5.20 1.54
C SER A 37 17.03 4.02 1.14
N GLN A 38 18.06 3.69 1.93
CA GLN A 38 18.98 2.57 1.64
C GLN A 38 18.32 1.20 1.88
N GLU A 39 17.45 1.09 2.89
CA GLU A 39 16.67 -0.13 3.08
C GLU A 39 15.65 -0.31 1.96
N THR A 40 14.95 0.75 1.55
CA THR A 40 14.05 0.70 0.39
C THR A 40 14.79 0.38 -0.89
N GLU A 41 16.01 0.90 -1.11
CA GLU A 41 16.81 0.59 -2.29
C GLU A 41 17.25 -0.87 -2.30
N SER A 42 17.67 -1.42 -1.14
CA SER A 42 18.01 -2.84 -1.01
C SER A 42 16.79 -3.78 -1.11
N VAL A 43 15.62 -3.34 -0.67
CA VAL A 43 14.34 -4.07 -0.83
C VAL A 43 13.86 -3.97 -2.27
N LEU A 44 14.03 -2.82 -2.93
CA LEU A 44 13.75 -2.63 -4.35
C LEU A 44 14.73 -3.41 -5.22
N GLU A 45 16.01 -3.51 -4.88
CA GLU A 45 16.98 -4.39 -5.55
C GLU A 45 16.63 -5.85 -5.33
N ARG A 46 16.29 -6.26 -4.09
CA ARG A 46 15.84 -7.63 -3.80
C ARG A 46 14.56 -7.95 -4.57
N ARG A 47 13.59 -7.04 -4.61
CA ARG A 47 12.33 -7.18 -5.36
C ARG A 47 12.57 -7.14 -6.87
N ARG A 48 13.49 -6.31 -7.36
CA ARG A 48 13.94 -6.24 -8.76
C ARG A 48 14.58 -7.56 -9.19
N ASN A 49 15.41 -8.14 -8.32
CA ASN A 49 16.04 -9.45 -8.50
C ASN A 49 15.01 -10.60 -8.44
N LEU A 50 13.98 -10.48 -7.60
CA LEU A 50 12.84 -11.41 -7.57
C LEU A 50 11.96 -11.29 -8.83
N THR A 51 11.70 -10.09 -9.34
CA THR A 51 10.86 -9.87 -10.54
C THR A 51 11.60 -10.06 -11.86
N SER A 52 12.94 -10.14 -11.85
CA SER A 52 13.74 -10.29 -13.08
C SER A 52 13.90 -11.74 -13.54
N GLY A 53 13.24 -12.69 -12.87
CA GLY A 53 13.12 -14.07 -13.30
C GLY A 53 13.06 -14.99 -12.10
N ILE A 54 11.88 -15.21 -11.53
CA ILE A 54 11.67 -16.45 -10.77
C ILE A 54 11.58 -17.56 -11.81
N GLU A 55 12.72 -18.10 -12.20
CA GLU A 55 12.77 -19.39 -12.88
C GLU A 55 12.47 -20.43 -11.80
N PHE A 56 11.28 -21.02 -11.87
CA PHE A 56 10.95 -22.20 -11.10
C PHE A 56 11.48 -23.39 -11.90
N PRO A 57 12.67 -23.95 -11.57
CA PRO A 57 13.32 -24.96 -12.42
C PRO A 57 12.48 -26.23 -12.58
N ASP A 58 11.60 -26.50 -11.60
CA ASP A 58 10.69 -27.65 -11.60
C ASP A 58 9.29 -27.33 -12.16
N ALA A 59 8.98 -26.05 -12.41
CA ALA A 59 7.71 -25.70 -13.05
C ALA A 59 7.88 -25.74 -14.57
N PRO A 60 7.00 -26.44 -15.30
CA PRO A 60 7.04 -26.39 -16.75
C PRO A 60 6.87 -24.94 -17.20
N HIS A 61 7.74 -24.50 -18.10
CA HIS A 61 7.68 -23.13 -18.60
C HIS A 61 6.37 -22.98 -19.39
N PRO A 62 5.48 -22.03 -19.01
CA PRO A 62 4.07 -22.05 -19.40
C PRO A 62 3.84 -21.93 -20.92
N PHE A 63 4.84 -21.45 -21.66
CA PHE A 63 4.79 -21.25 -23.12
C PHE A 63 5.51 -22.35 -23.90
N THR A 64 6.17 -23.29 -23.23
CA THR A 64 6.95 -24.37 -23.87
C THR A 64 6.11 -25.62 -24.09
N GLU A 65 5.14 -25.88 -23.21
CA GLU A 65 4.18 -26.98 -23.35
C GLU A 65 2.97 -26.62 -24.23
N ASP A 66 2.54 -25.35 -24.19
CA ASP A 66 1.42 -24.85 -25.00
C ASP A 66 1.74 -23.44 -25.57
N PRO A 67 2.17 -23.38 -26.84
CA PRO A 67 2.43 -22.12 -27.53
C PRO A 67 1.18 -21.23 -27.70
N GLU A 68 -0.04 -21.79 -27.61
CA GLU A 68 -1.26 -20.99 -27.70
C GLU A 68 -1.46 -20.13 -26.44
N LEU A 69 -0.98 -20.58 -25.28
CA LEU A 69 -1.03 -19.82 -24.03
C LEU A 69 -0.22 -18.52 -24.11
N GLU A 70 0.89 -18.51 -24.86
CA GLU A 70 1.67 -17.29 -25.06
C GLU A 70 0.89 -16.26 -25.89
N GLY A 71 0.21 -16.72 -26.95
CA GLY A 71 -0.65 -15.88 -27.78
C GLY A 71 -1.83 -15.31 -27.00
N GLN A 72 -2.47 -16.12 -26.17
CA GLN A 72 -3.56 -15.69 -25.29
C GLN A 72 -3.06 -14.71 -24.22
N ALA A 73 -1.93 -14.99 -23.58
CA ALA A 73 -1.34 -14.13 -22.56
C ALA A 73 -0.93 -12.78 -23.13
N LYS A 74 -0.33 -12.73 -24.33
CA LYS A 74 0.01 -11.47 -25.02
C LYS A 74 -1.23 -10.65 -25.39
N ARG A 75 -2.33 -11.32 -25.74
CA ARG A 75 -3.60 -10.64 -26.03
C ARG A 75 -4.24 -10.05 -24.78
N LEU A 76 -4.19 -10.77 -23.66
CA LEU A 76 -4.79 -10.35 -22.39
C LEU A 76 -3.93 -9.31 -21.64
N TRP A 77 -2.60 -9.43 -21.70
CA TRP A 77 -1.65 -8.57 -21.01
C TRP A 77 -0.57 -8.00 -21.95
N PRO A 78 -0.95 -7.24 -22.99
CA PRO A 78 -0.01 -6.75 -24.00
C PRO A 78 1.15 -5.93 -23.38
N HIS A 79 0.89 -5.21 -22.29
CA HIS A 79 1.91 -4.41 -21.59
C HIS A 79 2.92 -5.24 -20.78
N ALA A 80 2.58 -6.47 -20.39
CA ALA A 80 3.49 -7.35 -19.64
C ALA A 80 4.59 -7.94 -20.53
N PHE A 81 4.29 -8.09 -21.83
CA PHE A 81 5.22 -8.59 -22.85
C PHE A 81 5.90 -7.46 -23.65
N GLY A 82 5.60 -6.20 -23.31
CA GLY A 82 6.28 -5.04 -23.89
C GLY A 82 7.75 -4.97 -23.48
N PRO A 83 8.54 -4.09 -24.11
CA PRO A 83 9.92 -3.87 -23.70
C PRO A 83 9.97 -3.49 -22.22
N LYS A 84 10.92 -4.11 -21.49
CA LYS A 84 11.16 -3.77 -20.08
C LYS A 84 11.40 -2.27 -19.97
N LYS A 85 10.72 -1.63 -19.01
CA LYS A 85 10.92 -0.20 -18.72
C LYS A 85 12.39 0.06 -18.41
N THR A 86 12.94 1.13 -18.98
CA THR A 86 14.31 1.56 -18.72
C THR A 86 14.44 2.14 -17.30
N ASP A 87 15.66 2.33 -16.79
CA ASP A 87 15.85 3.02 -15.51
C ASP A 87 15.33 4.45 -15.55
N ALA A 88 15.49 5.15 -16.69
CA ALA A 88 14.92 6.47 -16.90
C ALA A 88 13.38 6.48 -16.86
N ASP A 89 12.73 5.47 -17.45
CA ASP A 89 11.28 5.32 -17.36
C ASP A 89 10.81 5.10 -15.92
N ARG A 90 11.57 4.29 -15.14
CA ARG A 90 11.27 4.03 -13.73
C ARG A 90 11.38 5.30 -12.89
N GLU A 91 12.41 6.11 -13.13
CA GLU A 91 12.59 7.39 -12.43
C GLU A 91 11.44 8.34 -12.73
N ARG A 92 11.07 8.50 -14.00
CA ARG A 92 9.93 9.34 -14.39
C ARG A 92 8.63 8.88 -13.73
N ILE A 93 8.38 7.56 -13.68
CA ILE A 93 7.19 7.02 -12.99
C ILE A 93 7.25 7.33 -11.49
N ARG A 94 8.44 7.26 -10.88
CA ARG A 94 8.63 7.60 -9.46
C ARG A 94 8.29 9.06 -9.21
N GLU A 95 8.82 9.97 -10.02
CA GLU A 95 8.54 11.41 -9.94
C GLU A 95 7.04 11.70 -10.09
N GLU A 96 6.38 11.05 -11.05
CA GLU A 96 4.93 11.17 -11.26
C GLU A 96 4.13 10.75 -10.03
N TRP A 97 4.52 9.65 -9.37
CA TRP A 97 3.90 9.21 -8.13
C TRP A 97 4.16 10.15 -6.97
N VAL A 98 5.36 10.72 -6.86
CA VAL A 98 5.70 11.72 -5.83
C VAL A 98 4.86 12.99 -6.02
N GLU A 99 4.73 13.49 -7.25
CA GLU A 99 3.90 14.65 -7.58
C GLU A 99 2.42 14.37 -7.25
N PHE A 100 1.91 13.20 -7.65
CA PHE A 100 0.54 12.78 -7.35
C PHE A 100 0.29 12.67 -5.84
N ALA A 101 1.23 12.07 -5.10
CA ALA A 101 1.14 11.93 -3.65
C ALA A 101 1.19 13.27 -2.92
N PHE A 102 1.93 14.24 -3.44
CA PHE A 102 1.93 15.60 -2.93
C PHE A 102 0.58 16.30 -3.14
N LYS A 103 -0.03 16.11 -4.33
CA LYS A 103 -1.33 16.73 -4.67
C LYS A 103 -2.50 16.08 -3.91
N TYR A 104 -2.47 14.76 -3.72
CA TYR A 104 -3.55 13.98 -3.12
C TYR A 104 -3.06 13.02 -2.01
N PRO A 105 -2.54 13.53 -0.88
CA PRO A 105 -1.87 12.70 0.12
C PRO A 105 -2.75 11.63 0.79
N LYS A 106 -4.08 11.78 0.71
CA LYS A 106 -5.07 10.85 1.28
C LYS A 106 -5.57 9.78 0.31
N ASN A 107 -5.06 9.77 -0.92
CA ASN A 107 -5.51 8.88 -1.97
C ASN A 107 -5.07 7.43 -1.68
N ILE A 108 -6.03 6.50 -1.65
CA ILE A 108 -5.78 5.12 -1.24
C ILE A 108 -5.05 4.28 -2.29
N TYR A 109 -4.90 4.76 -3.52
CA TYR A 109 -4.20 4.05 -4.60
C TYR A 109 -2.72 4.40 -4.70
N ILE A 110 -2.25 5.40 -3.96
CA ILE A 110 -0.82 5.73 -3.90
C ILE A 110 -0.06 4.51 -3.35
N PRO A 111 1.00 4.02 -4.00
CA PRO A 111 1.81 2.94 -3.44
C PRO A 111 2.42 3.31 -2.08
N ALA A 112 2.57 2.33 -1.18
CA ALA A 112 2.98 2.57 0.20
C ALA A 112 4.32 3.31 0.32
N GLU A 113 5.24 3.09 -0.63
CA GLU A 113 6.53 3.76 -0.72
C GLU A 113 6.46 5.27 -0.95
N PHE A 114 5.35 5.78 -1.50
CA PHE A 114 5.13 7.20 -1.78
C PHE A 114 4.20 7.87 -0.78
N ARG A 115 3.63 7.10 0.16
CA ARG A 115 2.76 7.65 1.21
C ARG A 115 3.60 8.28 2.31
N THR A 116 3.04 9.29 2.95
CA THR A 116 3.56 9.78 4.22
C THR A 116 3.50 8.67 5.26
N PRO A 117 4.61 8.38 5.98
CA PRO A 117 4.60 7.37 7.03
C PRO A 117 3.60 7.78 8.12
N LEU A 118 2.77 6.83 8.52
CA LEU A 118 1.81 7.04 9.61
C LEU A 118 2.51 6.88 10.95
N THR A 119 2.02 7.62 11.95
CA THR A 119 2.38 7.38 13.35
C THR A 119 1.73 6.08 13.86
N GLN A 120 2.26 5.48 14.92
CA GLN A 120 1.69 4.24 15.50
C GLN A 120 0.21 4.38 15.86
N ASP A 121 -0.19 5.55 16.36
CA ASP A 121 -1.59 5.85 16.69
C ASP A 121 -2.49 5.91 15.45
N GLU A 122 -1.99 6.48 14.35
CA GLU A 122 -2.69 6.52 13.07
C GLU A 122 -2.79 5.14 12.43
N GLU A 123 -1.74 4.32 12.50
CA GLU A 123 -1.81 2.93 12.05
C GLU A 123 -2.84 2.13 12.82
N LYS A 124 -2.90 2.31 14.16
CA LYS A 124 -3.90 1.66 14.99
C LYS A 124 -5.32 2.06 14.57
N LYS A 125 -5.58 3.36 14.41
CA LYS A 125 -6.87 3.87 13.93
C LYS A 125 -7.22 3.35 12.54
N ALA A 126 -6.24 3.24 11.64
CA ALA A 126 -6.45 2.69 10.31
C ALA A 126 -6.87 1.21 10.37
N ARG A 127 -6.26 0.41 11.25
CA ARG A 127 -6.66 -1.00 11.48
C ARG A 127 -8.07 -1.10 12.07
N GLU A 128 -8.36 -0.33 13.11
CA GLU A 128 -9.70 -0.28 13.72
C GLU A 128 -10.78 0.10 12.69
N ARG A 129 -10.49 1.07 11.82
CA ARG A 129 -11.39 1.44 10.73
C ARG A 129 -11.59 0.29 9.74
N LEU A 130 -10.53 -0.42 9.36
CA LEU A 130 -10.64 -1.59 8.47
C LEU A 130 -11.53 -2.67 9.10
N ASP A 131 -11.36 -2.97 10.38
CA ASP A 131 -12.20 -3.95 11.09
C ASP A 131 -13.68 -3.56 11.06
N LEU A 132 -14.00 -2.27 11.30
CA LEU A 132 -15.37 -1.76 11.23
C LEU A 132 -15.96 -1.85 9.81
N VAL A 133 -15.17 -1.51 8.79
CA VAL A 133 -15.59 -1.61 7.38
C VAL A 133 -15.85 -3.06 7.00
N THR A 134 -14.94 -3.98 7.34
CA THR A 134 -15.09 -5.41 7.06
C THR A 134 -16.29 -5.99 7.77
N ALA A 135 -16.54 -5.62 9.02
CA ALA A 135 -17.74 -6.02 9.76
C ALA A 135 -19.02 -5.56 9.04
N ALA A 136 -19.10 -4.30 8.64
CA ALA A 136 -20.25 -3.77 7.89
C ALA A 136 -20.44 -4.47 6.53
N GLU A 137 -19.36 -4.62 5.76
CA GLU A 137 -19.39 -5.24 4.43
C GLU A 137 -19.81 -6.70 4.49
N SER A 138 -19.40 -7.44 5.52
CA SER A 138 -19.85 -8.82 5.75
C SER A 138 -21.37 -8.90 5.96
N GLN A 139 -21.94 -8.01 6.78
CA GLN A 139 -23.39 -7.98 7.04
C GLN A 139 -24.17 -7.57 5.79
N PHE A 140 -23.68 -6.57 5.04
CA PHE A 140 -24.27 -6.19 3.76
C PHE A 140 -24.16 -7.30 2.70
N ALA A 141 -23.09 -8.10 2.71
CA ALA A 141 -22.92 -9.21 1.80
C ALA A 141 -23.86 -10.37 2.16
N VAL A 142 -24.02 -10.68 3.44
CA VAL A 142 -24.99 -11.67 3.92
C VAL A 142 -26.41 -11.26 3.52
N SER A 143 -26.80 -10.01 3.78
CA SER A 143 -28.15 -9.54 3.44
C SER A 143 -28.43 -9.58 1.94
N ARG A 144 -27.46 -9.21 1.09
CA ARG A 144 -27.59 -9.25 -0.38
C ARG A 144 -27.68 -10.66 -0.95
N ASN A 145 -27.07 -11.65 -0.28
CA ASN A 145 -26.99 -13.02 -0.78
C ASN A 145 -27.94 -13.99 -0.08
N ALA A 146 -28.67 -13.57 0.96
CA ALA A 146 -29.61 -14.41 1.72
C ALA A 146 -30.65 -15.13 0.83
N GLY A 147 -31.04 -14.53 -0.29
CA GLY A 147 -31.96 -15.15 -1.26
C GLY A 147 -31.29 -16.01 -2.35
N LYS A 148 -29.98 -15.87 -2.59
CA LYS A 148 -29.29 -16.53 -3.71
C LYS A 148 -28.87 -17.98 -3.40
N PHE A 149 -28.73 -18.32 -2.12
CA PHE A 149 -28.33 -19.66 -1.66
C PHE A 149 -29.50 -20.45 -1.04
N ALA A 150 -30.75 -20.03 -1.27
CA ALA A 150 -31.91 -20.78 -0.82
C ALA A 150 -32.01 -22.11 -1.59
N GLU A 151 -32.21 -23.22 -0.87
CA GLU A 151 -32.39 -24.54 -1.49
C GLU A 151 -33.67 -24.56 -2.35
N PRO A 152 -33.67 -25.27 -3.50
CA PRO A 152 -34.85 -25.42 -4.33
C PRO A 152 -36.05 -25.95 -3.51
N GLY A 153 -37.17 -25.22 -3.53
CA GLY A 153 -38.38 -25.56 -2.77
C GLY A 153 -38.50 -24.93 -1.39
N VAL A 154 -37.47 -24.21 -0.92
CA VAL A 154 -37.52 -23.40 0.30
C VAL A 154 -37.75 -21.94 -0.09
N SER A 155 -38.81 -21.31 0.44
CA SER A 155 -38.98 -19.86 0.27
C SER A 155 -37.74 -19.17 0.87
N PRO A 156 -37.09 -18.26 0.12
CA PRO A 156 -35.90 -17.57 0.63
C PRO A 156 -36.25 -16.90 1.96
N SER A 157 -35.36 -17.07 2.94
CA SER A 157 -35.50 -16.36 4.22
C SER A 157 -35.67 -14.87 3.91
N GLN A 158 -36.67 -14.22 4.53
CA GLN A 158 -36.90 -12.78 4.34
C GLN A 158 -35.58 -12.03 4.47
N VAL A 159 -35.35 -11.08 3.55
CA VAL A 159 -34.18 -10.20 3.56
C VAL A 159 -34.06 -9.62 4.95
N THR A 160 -33.13 -10.16 5.74
CA THR A 160 -32.89 -9.68 7.09
C THR A 160 -32.17 -8.37 6.91
N GLU A 161 -32.73 -7.27 7.44
CA GLU A 161 -32.04 -6.00 7.44
C GLU A 161 -30.63 -6.20 8.01
N PRO A 162 -29.59 -5.67 7.34
CA PRO A 162 -28.22 -5.91 7.74
C PRO A 162 -28.01 -5.35 9.15
N GLN A 163 -27.57 -6.21 10.08
CA GLN A 163 -27.38 -5.86 11.49
C GLN A 163 -26.06 -5.08 11.64
N VAL A 164 -26.08 -3.80 11.24
CA VAL A 164 -24.91 -2.92 11.22
C VAL A 164 -25.12 -1.76 12.18
N THR A 165 -24.19 -1.57 13.11
CA THR A 165 -24.23 -0.45 14.06
C THR A 165 -24.03 0.90 13.34
N PRO A 166 -24.52 2.03 13.88
CA PRO A 166 -24.28 3.35 13.29
C PRO A 166 -22.80 3.66 13.08
N GLN A 167 -21.93 3.24 14.00
CA GLN A 167 -20.47 3.39 13.87
C GLN A 167 -19.90 2.63 12.67
N GLN A 168 -20.33 1.38 12.48
CA GLN A 168 -19.92 0.56 11.32
C GLN A 168 -20.45 1.12 10.01
N GLN A 169 -21.69 1.63 9.99
CA GLN A 169 -22.28 2.29 8.82
C GLN A 169 -21.47 3.54 8.42
N LYS A 170 -21.12 4.40 9.39
CA LYS A 170 -20.27 5.57 9.13
C LYS A 170 -18.91 5.18 8.57
N ALA A 171 -18.22 4.24 9.22
CA ALA A 171 -16.92 3.77 8.76
C ALA A 171 -16.97 3.22 7.32
N TYR A 172 -18.03 2.47 7.00
CA TYR A 172 -18.29 1.94 5.66
C TYR A 172 -18.50 3.04 4.64
N PHE A 173 -19.39 4.01 4.90
CA PHE A 173 -19.65 5.12 3.98
C PHE A 173 -18.42 6.01 3.81
N ASP A 174 -17.72 6.36 4.90
CA ASP A 174 -16.47 7.11 4.84
C ASP A 174 -15.43 6.41 3.96
N TYR A 175 -15.33 5.08 4.05
CA TYR A 175 -14.43 4.30 3.21
C TYR A 175 -14.84 4.34 1.73
N LYS A 176 -16.13 4.11 1.42
CA LYS A 176 -16.62 4.16 0.03
C LYS A 176 -16.48 5.57 -0.57
N ILE A 177 -16.73 6.61 0.21
CA ILE A 177 -16.48 8.01 -0.21
C ILE A 177 -15.00 8.20 -0.51
N GLN A 178 -14.10 7.80 0.39
CA GLN A 178 -12.66 7.96 0.20
C GLN A 178 -12.14 7.17 -1.02
N GLU A 179 -12.63 5.95 -1.24
CA GLU A 179 -12.26 5.12 -2.38
C GLU A 179 -12.71 5.76 -3.70
N LEU A 180 -13.96 6.21 -3.77
CA LEU A 180 -14.52 6.83 -4.97
C LEU A 180 -13.84 8.18 -5.28
N GLU A 181 -13.60 9.01 -4.25
CA GLU A 181 -12.80 10.24 -4.36
C GLU A 181 -11.39 9.95 -4.89
N SER A 182 -10.75 8.91 -4.34
CA SER A 182 -9.40 8.52 -4.75
C SER A 182 -9.36 8.09 -6.22
N ARG A 183 -10.40 7.37 -6.67
CA ARG A 183 -10.54 6.94 -8.06
C ARG A 183 -10.73 8.12 -9.00
N ILE A 184 -11.63 9.05 -8.66
CA ILE A 184 -11.85 10.27 -9.43
C ILE A 184 -10.54 11.07 -9.56
N GLN A 185 -9.84 11.29 -8.45
CA GLN A 185 -8.57 12.04 -8.44
C GLN A 185 -7.50 11.40 -9.34
N LEU A 186 -7.39 10.07 -9.32
CA LEU A 186 -6.43 9.33 -10.13
C LEU A 186 -6.70 9.50 -11.63
N ILE A 187 -7.96 9.38 -12.05
CA ILE A 187 -8.34 9.54 -13.46
C ILE A 187 -8.23 11.00 -13.90
N GLU A 188 -8.73 11.95 -13.11
CA GLU A 188 -8.60 13.38 -13.42
C GLU A 188 -7.14 13.80 -13.56
N TYR A 189 -6.25 13.30 -12.68
CA TYR A 189 -4.82 13.54 -12.79
C TYR A 189 -4.24 12.92 -14.07
N SER A 190 -4.62 11.68 -14.40
CA SER A 190 -4.15 10.99 -15.61
C SER A 190 -4.58 11.72 -16.90
N ILE A 191 -5.78 12.28 -16.92
CA ILE A 191 -6.28 13.14 -18.01
C ILE A 191 -5.46 14.44 -18.08
N GLN A 192 -5.26 15.13 -16.95
CA GLN A 192 -4.50 16.39 -16.89
C GLN A 192 -3.06 16.22 -17.38
N GLN A 193 -2.43 15.08 -17.09
CA GLN A 193 -1.06 14.77 -17.49
C GLN A 193 -0.96 14.19 -18.92
N GLY A 194 -2.07 14.10 -19.65
CA GLY A 194 -2.10 13.57 -21.02
C GLY A 194 -1.68 12.10 -21.13
N LYS A 195 -1.91 11.31 -20.07
CA LYS A 195 -1.50 9.89 -19.99
C LYS A 195 -2.57 8.93 -20.49
N LEU A 196 -3.81 9.41 -20.61
CA LEU A 196 -4.93 8.63 -21.13
C LEU A 196 -4.96 8.70 -22.67
N ASP A 197 -5.31 7.60 -23.32
CA ASP A 197 -5.52 7.58 -24.77
C ASP A 197 -6.68 8.55 -25.12
N PRO A 198 -6.53 9.42 -26.16
CA PRO A 198 -7.59 10.35 -26.56
C PRO A 198 -8.95 9.70 -26.80
N SER A 199 -8.98 8.45 -27.28
CA SER A 199 -10.21 7.69 -27.49
C SER A 199 -10.94 7.34 -26.19
N GLN A 200 -10.23 7.24 -25.07
CA GLN A 200 -10.78 6.90 -23.75
C GLN A 200 -11.24 8.12 -22.94
N ILE A 201 -10.85 9.33 -23.34
CA ILE A 201 -11.12 10.56 -22.57
C ILE A 201 -12.63 10.83 -22.44
N SER A 202 -13.42 10.59 -23.49
CA SER A 202 -14.86 10.80 -23.44
C SER A 202 -15.54 9.88 -22.44
N GLU A 203 -15.20 8.60 -22.46
CA GLU A 203 -15.73 7.59 -21.53
C GLU A 203 -15.29 7.89 -20.10
N ALA A 204 -14.01 8.21 -19.89
CA ALA A 204 -13.49 8.57 -18.57
C ALA A 204 -14.19 9.80 -17.96
N ASN A 205 -14.52 10.82 -18.77
CA ASN A 205 -15.28 11.98 -18.29
C ASN A 205 -16.73 11.64 -17.94
N GLN A 206 -17.36 10.73 -18.68
CA GLN A 206 -18.68 10.23 -18.36
C GLN A 206 -18.68 9.46 -17.03
N ASP A 207 -17.71 8.57 -16.85
CA ASP A 207 -17.50 7.83 -15.61
C ASP A 207 -17.28 8.77 -14.41
N ILE A 208 -16.40 9.78 -14.56
CA ILE A 208 -16.18 10.80 -13.52
C ILE A 208 -17.49 11.51 -13.16
N SER A 209 -18.33 11.84 -14.13
CA SER A 209 -19.63 12.49 -13.88
C SER A 209 -20.57 11.59 -13.08
N ILE A 210 -20.65 10.30 -13.44
CA ILE A 210 -21.46 9.31 -12.72
C ILE A 210 -20.95 9.14 -11.28
N TRP A 211 -19.63 8.99 -11.09
CA TRP A 211 -19.05 8.82 -9.76
C TRP A 211 -19.19 10.07 -8.89
N LYS A 212 -19.16 11.27 -9.46
CA LYS A 212 -19.44 12.51 -8.70
C LYS A 212 -20.88 12.53 -8.17
N ASN A 213 -21.85 12.05 -8.95
CA ASN A 213 -23.23 11.91 -8.50
C ASN A 213 -23.36 10.84 -7.41
N GLU A 214 -22.73 9.68 -7.58
CA GLU A 214 -22.69 8.61 -6.57
C GLU A 214 -22.05 9.08 -5.27
N LEU A 215 -20.94 9.83 -5.36
CA LEU A 215 -20.26 10.42 -4.22
C LEU A 215 -21.18 11.38 -3.44
N GLN A 216 -21.98 12.19 -4.15
CA GLN A 216 -22.99 13.03 -3.50
C GLN A 216 -24.05 12.20 -2.77
N GLN A 217 -24.52 11.11 -3.39
CA GLN A 217 -25.49 10.20 -2.77
C GLN A 217 -24.91 9.52 -1.52
N LEU A 218 -23.66 9.08 -1.57
CA LEU A 218 -22.96 8.48 -0.43
C LEU A 218 -22.80 9.47 0.73
N ARG A 219 -22.47 10.74 0.45
CA ARG A 219 -22.40 11.79 1.47
C ARG A 219 -23.77 12.06 2.11
N GLN A 220 -24.83 12.13 1.30
CA GLN A 220 -26.19 12.27 1.82
C GLN A 220 -26.63 11.07 2.68
N ALA A 221 -26.25 9.86 2.28
CA ALA A 221 -26.50 8.66 3.07
C ALA A 221 -25.75 8.69 4.40
N LEU A 222 -24.48 9.12 4.39
CA LEU A 222 -23.67 9.29 5.59
C LEU A 222 -24.29 10.30 6.57
N ASP A 223 -24.79 11.43 6.07
CA ASP A 223 -25.47 12.46 6.88
C ASP A 223 -26.76 11.92 7.55
N GLY A 224 -27.39 10.91 6.94
CA GLY A 224 -28.54 10.21 7.50
C GLY A 224 -28.21 9.19 8.59
N VAL A 225 -26.92 8.85 8.81
CA VAL A 225 -26.54 7.86 9.82
C VAL A 225 -26.59 8.47 11.23
N PRO A 226 -27.30 7.82 12.19
CA PRO A 226 -27.40 8.31 13.57
C PRO A 226 -26.05 8.60 14.23
N SER A 227 -26.04 9.56 15.15
CA SER A 227 -24.83 9.96 15.90
C SER A 227 -24.35 8.93 16.90
N SER A 228 -25.26 8.08 17.40
CA SER A 228 -25.05 7.04 18.40
C SER A 228 -26.11 5.96 18.25
#